data_AF-A0A2N2KUS9-F1
#
_entry.id   AF-A0A2N2KUS9-F1
#
_cell.length_a   1.000
_cell.length_b   1.000
_cell.length_c   1.000
_cell.angle_alpha   90.00
_cell.angle_beta   90.00
_cell.angle_gamma   90.00
#
_symmetry.space_group_name_H-M   'P 1'
#
loop_
_entity.id
_entity.type
_entity.pdbx_description
1 polymer ?
#
loop_
_entity_poly.entity_id
_entity_poly.type
_entity_poly.pdbx_seq_one_letter_code
_entity_poly.pdbx_strand_id
1 'polypeptide(L)'
;MINKIGNERSWVEINLSAFSHNLKYLKSLLLPNQSFLMIVKADAYGHGASEISRVAIESGAVYLGVANPEEGKLLRIQNCHAPILVLSPSLTTEIESIITHNLTPSVSDYEFALALNKLAKEHQKVVNIHLKVDTGMHRSGVCEKDFISLYNAVAKLTNLNIEGVFSHFAASENDTAFSTEQEESFFRLINKLPVPPKYIHIDNSNAVVSGFGKKSNLVRLGILAYGVNTSLHDLPIEPVMTFKASLSQVKAMKQGDTIGYNRSWIAPTDGKYGIIPIGYADGYDYLLSNCGTVIISTTSKEPCERLCKVIGRISMDMITIDLSDVPDAAIGDVVTLVGAKEPSLRAESLVANYGGNPYELLCQIGRRAKRHYYSGAKLLHSSPLSRRDFVPDDFNDSKLNLIIESAIAQRLQSVEIGELIYREILRSFFYNKDKDIHYRYNFHHEITFEESLHAGYYRANTTLCFDKILQNDYFIVACAASDEVLQRYIKRSDVEYRWLMDDAFELNSESFEVSSVMLDGIKLKTEVSCKDDCLEIKCSHPDLKQLVGKMAHFSINTQTVYPKASHQLSVFITELTRGVFIAFRYPAEMTKVECVPVFSGQDKFPLIVHSEGFIELSSKPEEWIFPISGIVFSY
;
A
#
# COMPACT_ATOMS: atom_id res chain seq x y z
N MET A 1 -2.70 23.93 -0.96
CA MET A 1 -3.34 22.62 -1.21
C MET A 1 -4.20 22.18 -0.01
N ILE A 2 -5.26 22.93 0.38
CA ILE A 2 -6.13 22.59 1.54
C ILE A 2 -7.56 22.20 1.10
N ASN A 3 -7.95 22.37 -0.16
CA ASN A 3 -9.35 22.26 -0.61
C ASN A 3 -9.78 20.92 -1.26
N LYS A 4 -9.22 19.76 -0.90
CA LYS A 4 -9.67 18.46 -1.47
C LYS A 4 -10.53 17.58 -0.55
N ILE A 5 -10.69 17.93 0.73
CA ILE A 5 -11.48 17.13 1.70
C ILE A 5 -12.97 17.50 1.67
N GLY A 6 -13.32 18.71 1.24
CA GLY A 6 -14.69 19.24 1.26
C GLY A 6 -15.71 18.59 0.30
N ASN A 7 -15.43 17.39 -0.23
CA ASN A 7 -16.34 16.64 -1.09
C ASN A 7 -16.36 15.13 -0.79
N GLU A 8 -15.81 14.69 0.34
CA GLU A 8 -15.85 13.28 0.74
C GLU A 8 -17.15 12.94 1.49
N ARG A 9 -17.71 11.76 1.23
CA ARG A 9 -18.91 11.25 1.93
C ARG A 9 -18.66 11.12 3.43
N SER A 10 -17.54 10.48 3.79
CA SER A 10 -17.04 10.29 5.14
C SER A 10 -15.56 9.98 5.13
N TRP A 11 -14.86 10.37 6.20
CA TRP A 11 -13.43 10.17 6.36
C TRP A 11 -13.04 10.13 7.84
N VAL A 12 -11.91 9.51 8.12
CA VAL A 12 -11.30 9.46 9.45
C VAL A 12 -9.99 10.25 9.40
N GLU A 13 -9.80 11.12 10.37
CA GLU A 13 -8.56 11.86 10.59
C GLU A 13 -7.82 11.24 11.77
N ILE A 14 -6.54 10.91 11.56
CA ILE A 14 -5.66 10.33 12.58
C ILE A 14 -4.54 11.34 12.86
N ASN A 15 -4.54 11.91 14.06
CA ASN A 15 -3.57 12.91 14.49
C ASN A 15 -2.34 12.25 15.14
N LEU A 16 -1.29 12.03 14.36
CA LEU A 16 -0.05 11.41 14.84
C LEU A 16 0.72 12.29 15.83
N SER A 17 0.48 13.61 15.84
CA SER A 17 1.03 14.51 16.86
C SER A 17 0.36 14.30 18.21
N ALA A 18 -0.97 14.12 18.25
CA ALA A 18 -1.69 13.76 19.47
C ALA A 18 -1.23 12.39 19.99
N PHE A 19 -1.06 11.40 19.11
CA PHE A 19 -0.52 10.09 19.48
C PHE A 19 0.89 10.20 20.10
N SER A 20 1.78 10.97 19.47
CA SER A 20 3.14 11.22 19.97
C SER A 20 3.14 11.94 21.32
N HIS A 21 2.25 12.91 21.51
CA HIS A 21 2.04 13.62 22.78
C HIS A 21 1.60 12.65 23.89
N ASN A 22 0.60 11.82 23.62
CA ASN A 22 0.11 10.83 24.58
C ASN A 22 1.20 9.82 24.96
N LEU A 23 1.95 9.32 23.98
CA LEU A 23 3.09 8.43 24.24
C LEU A 23 4.15 9.12 25.09
N LYS A 24 4.49 10.39 24.82
CA LYS A 24 5.43 11.15 25.64
C LYS A 24 4.97 11.26 27.09
N TYR A 25 3.69 11.54 27.32
CA TYR A 25 3.10 11.58 28.65
C TYR A 25 3.19 10.21 29.34
N LEU A 26 2.70 9.15 28.71
CA LEU A 26 2.71 7.80 29.31
C LEU A 26 4.13 7.31 29.59
N LYS A 27 5.09 7.60 28.70
CA LYS A 27 6.52 7.30 28.93
C LYS A 27 7.10 8.03 30.12
N SER A 28 6.63 9.25 30.42
CA SER A 28 7.10 10.01 31.59
C SER A 28 6.68 9.37 32.93
N LEU A 29 5.70 8.47 32.91
CA LEU A 29 5.27 7.69 34.07
C LEU A 29 6.08 6.41 34.28
N LEU A 30 6.89 6.01 33.29
CA LEU A 30 7.69 4.79 33.35
C LEU A 30 8.97 5.00 34.17
N LEU A 31 9.38 3.96 34.88
CA LEU A 31 10.68 3.93 35.57
C LEU A 31 11.82 3.83 34.54
N PRO A 32 13.05 4.30 34.86
CA PRO A 32 14.18 4.26 33.93
C PRO A 32 14.55 2.87 33.39
N ASN A 33 14.24 1.81 34.14
CA ASN A 33 14.46 0.42 33.76
C ASN A 33 13.29 -0.22 32.97
N GLN A 34 12.21 0.52 32.75
CA GLN A 34 11.04 0.04 32.02
C GLN A 34 11.10 0.46 30.55
N SER A 35 10.94 -0.53 29.68
CA SER A 35 10.67 -0.34 28.25
C SER A 35 9.17 -0.43 27.99
N PHE A 36 8.74 -0.11 26.76
CA PHE A 36 7.34 -0.28 26.38
C PHE A 36 7.16 -1.04 25.07
N LEU A 37 6.09 -1.83 25.04
CA LEU A 37 5.53 -2.52 23.89
C LEU A 37 4.26 -1.77 23.50
N MET A 38 4.15 -1.40 22.23
CA MET A 38 2.97 -0.70 21.73
C MET A 38 1.92 -1.70 21.20
N ILE A 39 0.71 -1.64 21.73
CA ILE A 39 -0.39 -2.51 21.29
C ILE A 39 -1.01 -1.94 20.02
N VAL A 40 -0.86 -2.64 18.91
CA VAL A 40 -1.32 -2.22 17.56
C VAL A 40 -2.27 -3.23 16.92
N LYS A 41 -2.80 -4.18 17.70
CA LYS A 41 -3.82 -5.13 17.25
C LYS A 41 -5.10 -4.46 16.76
N ALA A 42 -5.88 -5.18 15.97
CA ALA A 42 -7.13 -4.70 15.35
C ALA A 42 -6.92 -3.38 14.57
N ASP A 43 -5.89 -3.36 13.70
CA ASP A 43 -5.49 -2.17 12.92
C ASP A 43 -5.17 -0.95 13.81
N ALA A 44 -4.42 -1.17 14.89
CA ALA A 44 -4.18 -0.18 15.94
C ALA A 44 -5.49 0.44 16.47
N TYR A 45 -6.43 -0.42 16.86
CA TYR A 45 -7.79 -0.03 17.27
C TYR A 45 -8.49 0.84 16.22
N GLY A 46 -8.35 0.48 14.95
CA GLY A 46 -8.92 1.20 13.80
C GLY A 46 -8.16 2.46 13.37
N HIS A 47 -7.03 2.81 14.00
CA HIS A 47 -6.25 4.01 13.68
C HIS A 47 -5.27 3.81 12.51
N GLY A 48 -5.03 2.57 12.06
CA GLY A 48 -4.04 2.24 11.05
C GLY A 48 -2.75 1.71 11.65
N ALA A 49 -2.59 0.38 11.64
CA ALA A 49 -1.49 -0.29 12.33
C ALA A 49 -0.11 0.12 11.82
N SER A 50 0.06 0.30 10.50
CA SER A 50 1.35 0.67 9.91
C SER A 50 1.87 2.01 10.46
N GLU A 51 1.06 3.07 10.36
CA GLU A 51 1.47 4.42 10.74
C GLU A 51 1.65 4.55 12.25
N ILE A 52 0.75 3.94 13.03
CA ILE A 52 0.87 3.92 14.48
C ILE A 52 2.13 3.16 14.90
N SER A 53 2.42 2.02 14.27
CA SER A 53 3.64 1.24 14.55
C SER A 53 4.90 2.05 14.25
N ARG A 54 4.95 2.74 13.11
CA ARG A 54 6.08 3.59 12.75
C ARG A 54 6.35 4.67 13.80
N VAL A 55 5.32 5.43 14.19
CA VAL A 55 5.45 6.49 15.20
C VAL A 55 5.82 5.91 16.58
N ALA A 56 5.27 4.76 16.94
CA ALA A 56 5.59 4.09 18.19
C ALA A 56 7.06 3.63 18.26
N ILE A 57 7.59 3.06 17.17
CA ILE A 57 9.00 2.66 17.05
C ILE A 57 9.92 3.87 17.11
N GLU A 58 9.61 4.95 16.38
CA GLU A 58 10.33 6.22 16.45
C GLU A 58 10.31 6.81 17.88
N SER A 59 9.23 6.56 18.62
CA SER A 59 9.07 6.93 20.02
C SER A 59 9.75 5.96 21.00
N GLY A 60 10.44 4.93 20.52
CA GLY A 60 11.24 3.99 21.32
C GLY A 60 10.51 2.73 21.77
N ALA A 61 9.42 2.32 21.10
CA ALA A 61 8.78 1.04 21.36
C ALA A 61 9.76 -0.10 21.04
N VAL A 62 10.01 -0.99 22.00
CA VAL A 62 10.93 -2.13 21.80
C VAL A 62 10.24 -3.34 21.18
N TYR A 63 8.91 -3.35 21.20
CA TYR A 63 8.04 -4.39 20.65
C TYR A 63 6.72 -3.77 20.16
N LEU A 64 6.09 -4.45 19.21
CA LEU A 64 4.70 -4.24 18.85
C LEU A 64 3.86 -5.43 19.31
N GLY A 65 2.62 -5.21 19.74
CA GLY A 65 1.69 -6.25 20.16
C GLY A 65 0.49 -6.38 19.22
N VAL A 66 0.33 -7.56 18.62
CA VAL A 66 -0.79 -7.91 17.72
C VAL A 66 -1.66 -9.01 18.33
N ALA A 67 -2.88 -9.19 17.82
CA ALA A 67 -3.79 -10.21 18.33
C ALA A 67 -3.47 -11.62 17.81
N ASN A 68 -3.09 -11.72 16.53
CA ASN A 68 -2.87 -12.99 15.84
C ASN A 68 -1.71 -12.87 14.83
N PRO A 69 -1.23 -13.99 14.26
CA PRO A 69 -0.12 -13.98 13.31
C PRO A 69 -0.41 -13.20 12.01
N GLU A 70 -1.65 -13.19 11.53
CA GLU A 70 -2.01 -12.46 10.29
C GLU A 70 -1.81 -10.94 10.42
N GLU A 71 -2.16 -10.35 11.56
CA GLU A 71 -1.85 -8.93 11.83
C GLU A 71 -0.33 -8.68 11.83
N GLY A 72 0.46 -9.62 12.35
CA GLY A 72 1.92 -9.54 12.32
C GLY A 72 2.51 -9.68 10.91
N LYS A 73 1.99 -10.62 10.11
CA LYS A 73 2.31 -10.80 8.69
C LYS A 73 2.05 -9.52 7.89
N LEU A 74 0.90 -8.87 8.11
CA LEU A 74 0.58 -7.60 7.44
C LEU A 74 1.60 -6.50 7.74
N LEU A 75 2.01 -6.36 9.00
CA LEU A 75 3.07 -5.41 9.38
C LEU A 75 4.41 -5.75 8.71
N ARG A 76 4.76 -7.03 8.59
CA ARG A 76 5.98 -7.47 7.90
C ARG A 76 5.95 -7.15 6.40
N ILE A 77 4.82 -7.37 5.74
CA ILE A 77 4.60 -6.99 4.32
C ILE A 77 4.76 -5.47 4.14
N GLN A 78 4.42 -4.68 5.16
CA GLN A 78 4.62 -3.22 5.21
C GLN A 78 6.02 -2.80 5.65
N ASN A 79 7.01 -3.71 5.60
CA ASN A 79 8.42 -3.48 5.96
C ASN A 79 8.65 -3.12 7.44
N CYS A 80 7.76 -3.53 8.34
CA CYS A 80 8.03 -3.41 9.77
C CYS A 80 9.07 -4.46 10.19
N HIS A 81 10.24 -4.01 10.67
CA HIS A 81 11.31 -4.90 11.16
C HIS A 81 11.36 -5.03 12.68
N ALA A 82 10.56 -4.25 13.42
CA ALA A 82 10.53 -4.32 14.88
C ALA A 82 10.05 -5.69 15.37
N PRO A 83 10.46 -6.14 16.57
CA PRO A 83 9.91 -7.35 17.18
C PRO A 83 8.38 -7.25 17.37
N ILE A 84 7.66 -8.33 17.03
CA ILE A 84 6.18 -8.39 17.11
C ILE A 84 5.78 -9.56 18.00
N LEU A 85 5.04 -9.27 19.06
CA LEU A 85 4.48 -10.25 19.99
C LEU A 85 3.01 -10.52 19.63
N VAL A 86 2.69 -11.78 19.38
CA VAL A 86 1.31 -12.27 19.23
C VAL A 86 0.75 -12.57 20.62
N LEU A 87 -0.27 -11.80 21.04
CA LEU A 87 -0.75 -11.76 22.43
C LEU A 87 -1.77 -12.85 22.78
N SER A 88 -2.49 -13.35 21.77
CA SER A 88 -3.46 -14.43 21.92
C SER A 88 -2.76 -15.78 21.73
N PRO A 89 -3.28 -16.87 22.33
CA PRO A 89 -2.85 -18.21 21.98
C PRO A 89 -3.02 -18.45 20.48
N SER A 90 -1.98 -18.98 19.84
CA SER A 90 -2.01 -19.33 18.42
C SER A 90 -2.42 -20.77 18.21
N LEU A 91 -2.98 -21.06 17.04
CA LEU A 91 -3.28 -22.42 16.59
C LEU A 91 -2.02 -23.08 16.06
N THR A 92 -1.95 -24.40 16.12
CA THR A 92 -0.82 -25.18 15.57
C THR A 92 -0.67 -24.96 14.06
N THR A 93 -1.76 -24.70 13.35
CA THR A 93 -1.78 -24.35 11.91
C THR A 93 -1.13 -23.00 11.61
N GLU A 94 -0.99 -22.12 12.60
CA GLU A 94 -0.39 -20.80 12.41
C GLU A 94 1.14 -20.77 12.66
N ILE A 95 1.72 -21.88 13.14
CA ILE A 95 3.15 -21.98 13.49
C ILE A 95 4.05 -21.66 12.30
N GLU A 96 3.72 -22.16 11.11
CA GLU A 96 4.50 -21.88 9.88
C GLU A 96 4.55 -20.37 9.58
N SER A 97 3.41 -19.68 9.73
CA SER A 97 3.32 -18.23 9.53
C SER A 97 4.16 -17.47 10.59
N ILE A 98 4.11 -17.90 11.85
CA ILE A 98 4.91 -17.33 12.95
C ILE A 98 6.41 -17.40 12.64
N ILE A 99 6.90 -18.57 12.23
CA ILE A 99 8.34 -18.79 11.96
C ILE A 99 8.78 -18.04 10.70
N THR A 100 7.99 -18.09 9.64
CA THR A 100 8.29 -17.45 8.36
C THR A 100 8.38 -15.94 8.52
N HIS A 101 7.43 -15.34 9.24
CA HIS A 101 7.34 -13.88 9.43
C HIS A 101 8.11 -13.37 10.65
N ASN A 102 8.91 -14.22 11.31
CA ASN A 102 9.71 -13.87 12.49
C ASN A 102 8.88 -13.16 13.57
N LEU A 103 7.80 -13.82 13.99
CA LEU A 103 6.90 -13.37 15.05
C LEU A 103 7.25 -14.07 16.37
N THR A 104 7.01 -13.40 17.49
CA THR A 104 7.15 -13.95 18.85
C THR A 104 5.76 -14.39 19.33
N PRO A 105 5.48 -15.70 19.50
CA PRO A 105 4.18 -16.14 19.99
C PRO A 105 4.10 -16.11 21.52
N SER A 106 2.87 -15.89 22.02
CA SER A 106 2.49 -16.22 23.39
C SER A 106 2.28 -17.73 23.52
N VAL A 107 2.92 -18.35 24.51
CA VAL A 107 2.83 -19.80 24.76
C VAL A 107 2.23 -20.05 26.15
N SER A 108 1.31 -20.99 26.25
CA SER A 108 0.59 -21.31 27.50
C SER A 108 0.40 -22.81 27.73
N ASP A 109 0.77 -23.65 26.77
CA ASP A 109 0.69 -25.10 26.87
C ASP A 109 1.92 -25.75 26.23
N TYR A 110 2.23 -26.96 26.68
CA TYR A 110 3.45 -27.66 26.29
C TYR A 110 3.35 -28.26 24.87
N GLU A 111 2.17 -28.69 24.45
CA GLU A 111 1.99 -29.33 23.13
C GLU A 111 2.23 -28.34 21.99
N PHE A 112 1.70 -27.11 22.11
CA PHE A 112 2.01 -26.03 21.18
C PHE A 112 3.50 -25.71 21.17
N ALA A 113 4.14 -25.62 22.35
CA ALA A 113 5.58 -25.37 22.44
C ALA A 113 6.39 -26.48 21.74
N LEU A 114 6.02 -27.74 21.94
CA LEU A 114 6.69 -28.88 21.32
C LEU A 114 6.55 -28.85 19.79
N ALA A 115 5.36 -28.56 19.28
CA ALA A 115 5.10 -28.41 17.85
C ALA A 115 5.91 -27.26 17.24
N LEU A 116 5.92 -26.10 17.91
CA LEU A 116 6.71 -24.93 17.50
C LEU A 116 8.21 -25.24 17.49
N ASN A 117 8.72 -25.91 18.52
CA ASN A 117 10.13 -26.32 18.59
C ASN A 117 10.53 -27.24 17.43
N LYS A 118 9.67 -28.22 17.10
CA LYS A 118 9.91 -29.13 15.99
C LYS A 118 10.00 -28.37 14.66
N LEU A 119 9.02 -27.52 14.35
CA LEU A 119 9.00 -26.78 13.09
C LEU A 119 10.12 -25.73 13.03
N ALA A 120 10.44 -25.07 14.15
CA ALA A 120 11.58 -24.15 14.24
C ALA A 120 12.91 -24.84 13.93
N LYS A 121 13.08 -26.10 14.36
CA LYS A 121 14.26 -26.91 14.02
C LYS A 121 14.33 -27.20 12.52
N GLU A 122 13.21 -27.55 11.89
CA GLU A 122 13.13 -27.79 10.44
C GLU A 122 13.51 -26.54 9.64
N HIS A 123 13.10 -25.36 10.12
CA HIS A 123 13.48 -24.05 9.56
C HIS A 123 14.86 -23.54 9.99
N GLN A 124 15.61 -24.30 10.79
CA GLN A 124 16.92 -23.92 11.33
C GLN A 124 16.91 -22.57 12.09
N LYS A 125 15.81 -22.28 12.80
CA LYS A 125 15.64 -21.06 13.61
C LYS A 125 15.56 -21.37 15.10
N VAL A 126 15.82 -20.34 15.90
CA VAL A 126 15.44 -20.27 17.32
C VAL A 126 14.36 -19.21 17.44
N VAL A 127 13.18 -19.60 17.94
CA VAL A 127 12.03 -18.70 18.06
C VAL A 127 11.97 -18.11 19.47
N ASN A 128 11.96 -16.78 19.56
CA ASN A 128 11.64 -16.11 20.82
C ASN A 128 10.17 -16.34 21.16
N ILE A 129 9.88 -16.70 22.41
CA ILE A 129 8.53 -16.89 22.93
C ILE A 129 8.32 -16.11 24.21
N HIS A 130 7.06 -15.75 24.47
CA HIS A 130 6.66 -15.22 25.77
C HIS A 130 5.69 -16.19 26.44
N LEU A 131 6.03 -16.68 27.64
CA LEU A 131 5.12 -17.53 28.40
C LEU A 131 4.05 -16.69 29.09
N LYS A 132 2.79 -17.07 28.93
CA LYS A 132 1.66 -16.38 29.56
C LYS A 132 1.13 -17.17 30.74
N VAL A 133 0.98 -16.51 31.88
CA VAL A 133 0.33 -17.06 33.07
C VAL A 133 -0.96 -16.31 33.34
N ASP A 134 -2.00 -17.06 33.71
CA ASP A 134 -3.27 -16.49 34.16
C ASP A 134 -3.24 -16.28 35.67
N THR A 135 -3.38 -15.02 36.09
CA THR A 135 -3.40 -14.59 37.50
C THR A 135 -4.76 -14.05 37.91
N GLY A 136 -5.84 -14.45 37.22
CA GLY A 136 -7.21 -14.09 37.59
C GLY A 136 -8.03 -13.41 36.49
N MET A 137 -7.48 -13.25 35.28
CA MET A 137 -8.29 -12.76 34.15
C MET A 137 -9.09 -13.90 33.50
N HIS A 138 -8.63 -15.15 33.60
CA HIS A 138 -9.33 -16.35 33.10
C HIS A 138 -9.68 -16.31 31.61
N ARG A 139 -8.88 -15.58 30.83
CA ARG A 139 -9.03 -15.45 29.37
C ARG A 139 -8.05 -16.33 28.59
N SER A 140 -6.81 -16.43 29.07
CA SER A 140 -5.72 -17.18 28.42
C SER A 140 -4.49 -17.17 29.33
N GLY A 141 -3.60 -18.15 29.16
CA GLY A 141 -2.45 -18.33 30.02
C GLY A 141 -2.51 -19.68 30.73
N VAL A 142 -1.36 -20.20 31.14
CA VAL A 142 -1.30 -21.38 31.99
C VAL A 142 -1.79 -21.02 33.39
N CYS A 143 -2.49 -21.93 34.05
CA CYS A 143 -2.85 -21.80 35.45
C CYS A 143 -1.60 -21.63 36.32
N GLU A 144 -1.66 -20.78 37.35
CA GLU A 144 -0.53 -20.51 38.23
C GLU A 144 0.14 -21.76 38.81
N LYS A 145 -0.67 -22.74 39.23
CA LYS A 145 -0.20 -24.00 39.82
C LYS A 145 0.66 -24.84 38.86
N ASP A 146 0.44 -24.69 37.56
CA ASP A 146 1.08 -25.49 36.51
C ASP A 146 2.23 -24.72 35.82
N PHE A 147 2.35 -23.41 36.08
CA PHE A 147 3.30 -22.53 35.41
C PHE A 147 4.76 -22.97 35.55
N ILE A 148 5.21 -23.32 36.76
CA ILE A 148 6.60 -23.73 37.00
C ILE A 148 6.93 -25.04 36.26
N SER A 149 5.98 -25.97 36.22
CA SER A 149 6.13 -27.23 35.48
C SER A 149 6.23 -26.97 33.98
N LEU A 150 5.37 -26.10 33.43
CA LEU A 150 5.42 -25.70 32.02
C LEU A 150 6.75 -25.00 31.69
N TYR A 151 7.18 -24.02 32.50
CA TYR A 151 8.44 -23.30 32.30
C TYR A 151 9.62 -24.26 32.19
N ASN A 152 9.74 -25.19 33.15
CA ASN A 152 10.83 -26.16 33.18
C ASN A 152 10.79 -27.14 32.01
N ALA A 153 9.60 -27.48 31.50
CA ALA A 153 9.45 -28.34 30.33
C ALA A 153 9.85 -27.59 29.04
N VAL A 154 9.38 -26.36 28.87
CA VAL A 154 9.67 -25.53 27.69
C VAL A 154 11.15 -25.10 27.65
N ALA A 155 11.78 -24.84 28.81
CA ALA A 155 13.19 -24.49 28.88
C ALA A 155 14.14 -25.60 28.38
N LYS A 156 13.67 -26.84 28.21
CA LYS A 156 14.44 -27.95 27.63
C LYS A 156 14.36 -28.01 26.10
N LEU A 157 13.50 -27.20 25.47
CA LEU A 157 13.30 -27.16 24.03
C LEU A 157 14.34 -26.25 23.38
N THR A 158 15.29 -26.85 22.65
CA THR A 158 16.51 -26.16 22.17
C THR A 158 16.29 -25.12 21.08
N ASN A 159 15.14 -25.16 20.38
CA ASN A 159 14.81 -24.23 19.31
C ASN A 159 13.85 -23.12 19.77
N LEU A 160 13.59 -23.03 21.07
CA LEU A 160 12.80 -21.96 21.67
C LEU A 160 13.65 -21.17 22.68
N ASN A 161 13.51 -19.86 22.65
CA ASN A 161 14.10 -18.97 23.64
C ASN A 161 12.97 -18.31 24.45
N ILE A 162 12.90 -18.61 25.75
CA ILE A 162 11.95 -17.94 26.67
C ILE A 162 12.47 -16.52 26.91
N GLU A 163 12.09 -15.61 26.02
CA GLU A 163 12.50 -14.20 26.10
C GLU A 163 11.70 -13.46 27.17
N GLY A 164 10.42 -13.80 27.33
CA GLY A 164 9.55 -13.12 28.27
C GLY A 164 8.56 -14.00 29.02
N VAL A 165 8.08 -13.48 30.15
CA VAL A 165 6.95 -14.04 30.91
C VAL A 165 5.97 -12.91 31.22
N PHE A 166 4.68 -13.18 31.07
CA PHE A 166 3.66 -12.16 31.28
C PHE A 166 2.33 -12.63 31.81
N SER A 167 1.60 -11.68 32.41
CA SER A 167 0.19 -11.80 32.75
C SER A 167 -0.58 -10.54 32.32
N HIS A 168 -1.84 -10.40 32.72
CA HIS A 168 -2.68 -9.24 32.40
C HIS A 168 -3.61 -8.89 33.55
N PHE A 169 -3.60 -7.62 33.97
CA PHE A 169 -4.58 -7.12 34.93
C PHE A 169 -6.00 -7.17 34.35
N ALA A 170 -6.96 -7.60 35.16
CA ALA A 170 -8.37 -7.64 34.78
C ALA A 170 -9.10 -6.32 35.10
N ALA A 171 -8.65 -5.57 36.12
CA ALA A 171 -9.39 -4.47 36.71
C ALA A 171 -8.49 -3.30 37.19
N SER A 172 -7.38 -3.05 36.48
CA SER A 172 -6.40 -2.01 36.82
C SER A 172 -6.96 -0.59 36.93
N GLU A 173 -8.11 -0.35 36.31
CA GLU A 173 -8.82 0.92 36.27
C GLU A 173 -9.78 1.15 37.45
N ASN A 174 -10.27 0.09 38.12
CA ASN A 174 -11.39 0.22 39.06
C ASN A 174 -11.36 -0.71 40.29
N ASP A 175 -10.53 -1.76 40.32
CA ASP A 175 -10.37 -2.64 41.50
C ASP A 175 -8.91 -2.76 41.90
N THR A 176 -8.52 -1.91 42.85
CA THR A 176 -7.15 -1.85 43.38
C THR A 176 -6.78 -3.09 44.18
N ALA A 177 -7.72 -3.65 44.94
CA ALA A 177 -7.46 -4.79 45.82
C ALA A 177 -7.18 -6.05 44.98
N PHE A 178 -8.06 -6.32 44.02
CA PHE A 178 -7.87 -7.45 43.10
C PHE A 178 -6.59 -7.29 42.27
N SER A 179 -6.35 -6.11 41.70
CA SER A 179 -5.13 -5.85 40.91
C SER A 179 -3.85 -6.05 41.74
N THR A 180 -3.84 -5.65 43.01
CA THR A 180 -2.71 -5.91 43.91
C THR A 180 -2.47 -7.40 44.11
N GLU A 181 -3.53 -8.18 44.34
CA GLU A 181 -3.44 -9.64 44.46
C GLU A 181 -2.89 -10.30 43.19
N GLN A 182 -3.36 -9.87 42.00
CA GLN A 182 -2.85 -10.37 40.72
C GLN A 182 -1.34 -10.10 40.58
N GLU A 183 -0.88 -8.90 40.93
CA GLU A 183 0.54 -8.53 40.85
C GLU A 183 1.38 -9.35 41.83
N GLU A 184 0.94 -9.49 43.07
CA GLU A 184 1.63 -10.30 44.08
C GLU A 184 1.73 -11.77 43.68
N SER A 185 0.65 -12.33 43.15
CA SER A 185 0.63 -13.71 42.65
C SER A 185 1.61 -13.90 41.50
N PHE A 186 1.58 -12.99 40.51
CA PHE A 186 2.48 -13.02 39.37
C PHE A 186 3.96 -13.02 39.80
N PHE A 187 4.37 -12.07 40.65
CA PHE A 187 5.76 -11.97 41.08
C PHE A 187 6.19 -13.10 42.02
N ARG A 188 5.25 -13.73 42.74
CA ARG A 188 5.53 -14.95 43.52
C ARG A 188 5.96 -16.10 42.61
N LEU A 189 5.44 -16.19 41.39
CA LEU A 189 5.85 -17.19 40.40
C LEU A 189 7.18 -16.81 39.75
N ILE A 190 7.36 -15.54 39.35
CA ILE A 190 8.61 -15.05 38.75
C ILE A 190 9.80 -15.28 39.67
N ASN A 191 9.66 -15.03 40.97
CA ASN A 191 10.74 -15.21 41.95
C ASN A 191 11.16 -16.68 42.16
N LYS A 192 10.37 -17.65 41.66
CA LYS A 192 10.72 -19.08 41.69
C LYS A 192 11.49 -19.54 40.45
N LEU A 193 11.63 -18.67 39.44
CA LEU A 193 12.35 -19.02 38.22
C LEU A 193 13.86 -19.04 38.48
N PRO A 194 14.60 -20.03 37.92
CA PRO A 194 16.03 -20.17 38.15
C PRO A 194 16.82 -19.00 37.54
N VAL A 195 16.35 -18.47 36.41
CA VAL A 195 16.92 -17.31 35.72
C VAL A 195 15.76 -16.40 35.35
N PRO A 196 15.81 -15.10 35.69
CA PRO A 196 14.76 -14.19 35.29
C PRO A 196 14.79 -14.00 33.76
N PRO A 197 13.63 -14.11 33.08
CA PRO A 197 13.55 -13.85 31.64
C PRO A 197 13.87 -12.38 31.36
N LYS A 198 14.29 -12.09 30.13
CA LYS A 198 14.65 -10.73 29.70
C LYS A 198 13.49 -9.76 29.86
N TYR A 199 12.26 -10.17 29.52
CA TYR A 199 11.07 -9.36 29.70
C TYR A 199 10.09 -9.96 30.71
N ILE A 200 9.68 -9.16 31.69
CA ILE A 200 8.65 -9.48 32.67
C ILE A 200 7.61 -8.37 32.57
N HIS A 201 6.37 -8.72 32.21
CA HIS A 201 5.33 -7.72 31.96
C HIS A 201 3.94 -8.13 32.44
N ILE A 202 3.23 -7.23 33.13
CA ILE A 202 1.82 -7.43 33.52
C ILE A 202 0.96 -6.22 33.14
N ASP A 203 1.59 -5.05 33.08
CA ASP A 203 0.97 -3.75 32.89
C ASP A 203 0.28 -3.57 31.55
N ASN A 204 -0.95 -3.10 31.61
CA ASN A 204 -1.61 -2.39 30.52
C ASN A 204 -1.48 -0.87 30.77
N SER A 205 -2.01 -0.03 29.88
CA SER A 205 -1.91 1.43 30.04
C SER A 205 -2.58 1.98 31.30
N ASN A 206 -3.68 1.38 31.78
CA ASN A 206 -4.35 1.81 33.02
C ASN A 206 -3.49 1.49 34.24
N ALA A 207 -2.85 0.32 34.26
CA ALA A 207 -1.97 -0.10 35.35
C ALA A 207 -0.85 0.92 35.61
N VAL A 208 -0.26 1.48 34.54
CA VAL A 208 0.78 2.52 34.63
C VAL A 208 0.27 3.76 35.36
N VAL A 209 -0.91 4.24 34.98
CA VAL A 209 -1.51 5.45 35.57
C VAL A 209 -1.95 5.21 37.01
N SER A 210 -2.48 4.03 37.31
CA SER A 210 -2.87 3.62 38.66
C SER A 210 -1.66 3.26 39.56
N GLY A 211 -0.44 3.28 39.03
CA GLY A 211 0.79 3.05 39.79
C GLY A 211 1.16 1.59 40.04
N PHE A 212 0.58 0.65 39.29
CA PHE A 212 0.88 -0.79 39.33
C PHE A 212 2.10 -1.18 38.47
N GLY A 213 2.57 -2.42 38.67
CA GLY A 213 3.62 -3.09 37.90
C GLY A 213 4.95 -2.36 37.78
N LYS A 214 5.29 -1.61 38.82
CA LYS A 214 6.64 -1.04 39.02
C LYS A 214 7.75 -2.10 39.10
N LYS A 215 7.38 -3.36 39.36
CA LYS A 215 8.30 -4.51 39.38
C LYS A 215 8.52 -5.12 37.99
N SER A 216 7.74 -4.73 36.99
CA SER A 216 7.90 -5.18 35.61
C SER A 216 8.95 -4.34 34.88
N ASN A 217 9.50 -4.85 33.76
CA ASN A 217 10.47 -4.11 32.94
C ASN A 217 9.98 -3.85 31.51
N LEU A 218 8.79 -4.34 31.15
CA LEU A 218 8.14 -4.05 29.88
C LEU A 218 6.67 -3.72 30.12
N VAL A 219 6.23 -2.57 29.62
CA VAL A 219 4.85 -2.10 29.79
C VAL A 219 4.11 -2.18 28.47
N ARG A 220 2.84 -2.63 28.48
CA ARG A 220 2.02 -2.69 27.26
C ARG A 220 1.09 -1.49 27.15
N LEU A 221 1.51 -0.49 26.37
CA LEU A 221 0.72 0.71 26.14
C LEU A 221 -0.35 0.46 25.06
N GLY A 222 -1.61 0.72 25.41
CA GLY A 222 -2.76 0.52 24.56
C GLY A 222 -3.65 1.76 24.53
N ILE A 223 -4.89 1.65 25.02
CA ILE A 223 -5.98 2.61 24.78
C ILE A 223 -5.66 4.06 25.16
N LEU A 224 -4.92 4.28 26.25
CA LEU A 224 -4.58 5.63 26.69
C LEU A 224 -3.63 6.33 25.71
N ALA A 225 -2.78 5.59 24.99
CA ALA A 225 -1.90 6.16 23.96
C ALA A 225 -2.72 6.68 22.77
N TYR A 226 -3.88 6.06 22.50
CA TYR A 226 -4.84 6.50 21.49
C TYR A 226 -5.74 7.66 21.96
N GLY A 227 -5.52 8.17 23.17
CA GLY A 227 -6.20 9.37 23.66
C GLY A 227 -7.60 9.12 24.20
N VAL A 228 -7.94 7.86 24.49
CA VAL A 228 -9.23 7.48 25.09
C VAL A 228 -8.99 7.24 26.58
N ASN A 229 -9.60 8.05 27.43
CA ASN A 229 -9.40 7.96 28.87
C ASN A 229 -10.42 6.99 29.47
N THR A 230 -9.97 5.79 29.83
CA THR A 230 -10.78 4.80 30.56
C THR A 230 -10.41 4.72 32.04
N SER A 231 -9.53 5.60 32.51
CA SER A 231 -9.12 5.67 33.90
C SER A 231 -10.04 6.57 34.72
N LEU A 232 -9.94 6.48 36.04
CA LEU A 232 -10.63 7.39 36.97
C LEU A 232 -9.93 8.76 37.10
N HIS A 233 -8.74 8.92 36.51
CA HIS A 233 -7.94 10.12 36.60
C HIS A 233 -8.19 11.04 35.40
N ASP A 234 -8.15 12.35 35.62
CA ASP A 234 -8.05 13.28 34.51
C ASP A 234 -6.62 13.26 33.96
N LEU A 235 -6.48 12.96 32.68
CA LEU A 235 -5.19 12.74 32.03
C LEU A 235 -5.00 13.76 30.90
N PRO A 236 -3.81 14.35 30.76
CA PRO A 236 -3.50 15.29 29.68
C PRO A 236 -3.26 14.56 28.35
N ILE A 237 -4.19 13.70 27.94
CA ILE A 237 -4.14 12.94 26.69
C ILE A 237 -5.18 13.47 25.69
N GLU A 238 -4.79 13.50 24.42
CA GLU A 238 -5.58 14.06 23.33
C GLU A 238 -6.15 12.95 22.44
N PRO A 239 -7.41 13.04 22.00
CA PRO A 239 -8.01 12.05 21.12
C PRO A 239 -7.26 12.00 19.79
N VAL A 240 -6.86 10.79 19.37
CA VAL A 240 -6.07 10.60 18.15
C VAL A 240 -6.95 10.48 16.91
N MET A 241 -8.14 9.86 17.02
CA MET A 241 -9.08 9.67 15.92
C MET A 241 -10.18 10.73 15.93
N THR A 242 -10.49 11.28 14.75
CA THR A 242 -11.71 12.06 14.50
C THR A 242 -12.44 11.48 13.30
N PHE A 243 -13.73 11.17 13.43
CA PHE A 243 -14.57 10.66 12.35
C PHE A 243 -15.54 11.74 11.87
N LYS A 244 -15.52 12.02 10.56
CA LYS A 244 -16.28 13.09 9.93
C LYS A 244 -17.08 12.57 8.73
N ALA A 245 -18.15 13.27 8.41
CA ALA A 245 -18.98 13.06 7.23
C ALA A 245 -19.55 14.38 6.72
N SER A 246 -20.11 14.35 5.52
CA SER A 246 -20.78 15.51 4.93
C SER A 246 -22.29 15.40 5.06
N LEU A 247 -22.96 16.50 5.37
CA LEU A 247 -24.43 16.58 5.38
C LEU A 247 -24.96 16.39 3.95
N SER A 248 -25.83 15.40 3.72
CA SER A 248 -26.33 15.08 2.37
C SER A 248 -27.70 15.66 2.06
N GLN A 249 -28.55 15.83 3.06
CA GLN A 249 -29.89 16.43 2.90
C GLN A 249 -30.25 17.27 4.11
N VAL A 250 -31.04 18.32 3.86
CA VAL A 250 -31.72 19.12 4.88
C VAL A 250 -33.21 19.14 4.54
N LYS A 251 -34.06 18.81 5.50
CA LYS A 251 -35.51 18.72 5.33
C LYS A 251 -36.24 19.42 6.46
N ALA A 252 -37.40 19.98 6.14
CA ALA A 252 -38.31 20.48 7.16
C ALA A 252 -39.09 19.32 7.79
N MET A 253 -39.45 19.48 9.07
CA MET A 253 -40.38 18.63 9.78
C MET A 253 -41.41 19.48 10.52
N LYS A 254 -42.64 18.97 10.61
CA LYS A 254 -43.72 19.54 11.40
C LYS A 254 -43.85 18.82 12.73
N GLN A 255 -44.38 19.51 13.74
CA GLN A 255 -44.75 18.89 15.00
C GLN A 255 -45.60 17.62 14.75
N GLY A 256 -45.21 16.51 15.36
CA GLY A 256 -45.87 15.21 15.19
C GLY A 256 -45.34 14.33 14.05
N ASP A 257 -44.50 14.85 13.15
CA ASP A 257 -43.79 14.02 12.16
C ASP A 257 -42.88 13.01 12.86
N THR A 258 -42.64 11.87 12.23
CA THR A 258 -41.83 10.79 12.83
C THR A 258 -40.60 10.45 12.01
N ILE A 259 -39.47 10.17 12.68
CA ILE A 259 -38.17 9.92 12.04
C ILE A 259 -37.62 8.53 12.38
N GLY A 260 -37.06 7.89 11.35
CA GLY A 260 -36.35 6.61 11.45
C GLY A 260 -37.26 5.38 11.56
N TYR A 261 -36.63 4.20 11.57
CA TYR A 261 -37.34 2.92 11.69
C TYR A 261 -38.21 2.88 12.94
N ASN A 262 -39.35 2.19 12.82
CA ASN A 262 -40.37 2.05 13.86
C ASN A 262 -40.89 3.37 14.43
N ARG A 263 -40.73 4.48 13.68
CA ARG A 263 -41.18 5.82 14.11
C ARG A 263 -40.66 6.18 15.50
N SER A 264 -39.42 5.78 15.79
CA SER A 264 -38.83 5.80 17.14
C SER A 264 -38.64 7.19 17.74
N TRP A 265 -38.75 8.23 16.92
CA TRP A 265 -38.67 9.62 17.34
C TRP A 265 -39.81 10.41 16.70
N ILE A 266 -40.40 11.33 17.47
CA ILE A 266 -41.54 12.16 17.08
C ILE A 266 -41.14 13.61 17.29
N ALA A 267 -41.34 14.46 16.28
CA ALA A 267 -40.98 15.86 16.32
C ALA A 267 -41.79 16.61 17.41
N PRO A 268 -41.14 17.18 18.43
CA PRO A 268 -41.84 17.89 19.50
C PRO A 268 -42.38 19.24 19.02
N THR A 269 -41.74 19.84 18.01
CA THR A 269 -42.08 21.15 17.41
C THR A 269 -41.78 21.13 15.91
N ASP A 270 -42.25 22.16 15.20
CA ASP A 270 -41.78 22.44 13.85
C ASP A 270 -40.26 22.70 13.86
N GLY A 271 -39.55 22.23 12.84
CA GLY A 271 -38.10 22.34 12.78
C GLY A 271 -37.48 21.82 11.48
N LYS A 272 -36.19 21.51 11.54
CA LYS A 272 -35.43 20.92 10.44
C LYS A 272 -34.67 19.69 10.93
N TYR A 273 -34.42 18.76 10.03
CA TYR A 273 -33.51 17.65 10.27
C TYR A 273 -32.54 17.46 9.11
N GLY A 274 -31.38 16.91 9.43
CA GLY A 274 -30.29 16.64 8.51
C GLY A 274 -30.11 15.15 8.30
N ILE A 275 -29.79 14.73 7.08
CA ILE A 275 -29.40 13.34 6.79
C ILE A 275 -27.91 13.30 6.51
N ILE A 276 -27.20 12.40 7.19
CA ILE A 276 -25.79 12.14 6.97
C ILE A 276 -25.69 10.73 6.37
N PRO A 277 -24.99 10.54 5.25
CA PRO A 277 -24.95 9.27 4.54
C PRO A 277 -23.94 8.33 5.19
N ILE A 278 -24.02 8.09 6.50
CA ILE A 278 -23.26 7.05 7.20
C ILE A 278 -24.21 6.31 8.15
N GLY A 279 -23.92 5.07 8.49
CA GLY A 279 -24.71 4.31 9.46
C GLY A 279 -23.90 3.25 10.19
N TYR A 280 -24.58 2.24 10.75
CA TYR A 280 -23.90 1.19 11.52
C TYR A 280 -22.95 0.33 10.68
N ALA A 281 -23.12 0.25 9.35
CA ALA A 281 -22.15 -0.43 8.48
C ALA A 281 -20.87 0.40 8.25
N ASP A 282 -20.88 1.69 8.59
CA ASP A 282 -19.68 2.54 8.68
C ASP A 282 -19.04 2.51 10.07
N GLY A 283 -19.66 1.81 11.03
CA GLY A 283 -19.20 1.67 12.41
C GLY A 283 -19.76 2.69 13.38
N TYR A 284 -20.71 3.54 12.98
CA TYR A 284 -21.41 4.42 13.91
C TYR A 284 -22.54 3.64 14.60
N ASP A 285 -22.33 3.30 15.87
CA ASP A 285 -23.10 2.29 16.60
C ASP A 285 -24.62 2.53 16.55
N TYR A 286 -25.37 1.47 16.25
CA TYR A 286 -26.83 1.50 16.27
C TYR A 286 -27.39 1.96 17.63
N LEU A 287 -26.70 1.66 18.73
CA LEU A 287 -27.11 2.03 20.09
C LEU A 287 -27.03 3.53 20.37
N LEU A 288 -26.42 4.33 19.48
CA LEU A 288 -26.47 5.80 19.52
C LEU A 288 -27.80 6.36 18.99
N SER A 289 -28.75 5.52 18.60
CA SER A 289 -30.10 5.93 18.21
C SER A 289 -30.78 6.73 19.32
N ASN A 290 -31.21 7.97 19.04
CA ASN A 290 -31.85 8.91 19.98
C ASN A 290 -30.99 9.39 21.18
N CYS A 291 -29.75 8.95 21.33
CA CYS A 291 -28.86 9.41 22.40
C CYS A 291 -27.50 9.92 21.91
N GLY A 292 -27.16 9.69 20.63
CA GLY A 292 -25.96 10.19 20.00
C GLY A 292 -25.96 11.71 19.89
N THR A 293 -24.75 12.28 19.89
CA THR A 293 -24.52 13.72 19.72
C THR A 293 -23.42 13.90 18.66
N VAL A 294 -23.58 14.90 17.80
CA VAL A 294 -22.61 15.27 16.76
C VAL A 294 -22.36 16.78 16.76
N ILE A 295 -21.31 17.22 16.10
CA ILE A 295 -21.08 18.65 15.80
C ILE A 295 -21.30 18.86 14.32
N ILE A 296 -22.10 19.86 13.95
CA ILE A 296 -22.13 20.42 12.60
C ILE A 296 -21.31 21.70 12.54
N SER A 297 -20.38 21.77 11.59
CA SER A 297 -19.57 22.96 11.30
C SER A 297 -20.13 23.61 10.04
N THR A 298 -20.81 24.74 10.21
CA THR A 298 -21.52 25.45 9.13
C THR A 298 -20.56 26.26 8.26
N THR A 299 -20.77 26.23 6.95
CA THR A 299 -19.99 27.00 5.96
C THR A 299 -20.66 28.33 5.55
N SER A 300 -21.66 28.77 6.32
CA SER A 300 -22.42 30.00 6.07
C SER A 300 -21.57 31.26 6.31
N LYS A 301 -22.17 32.45 6.10
CA LYS A 301 -21.48 33.75 6.26
C LYS A 301 -20.90 33.96 7.66
N GLU A 302 -21.45 33.29 8.68
CA GLU A 302 -20.93 33.26 10.05
C GLU A 302 -20.65 31.80 10.45
N PRO A 303 -19.44 31.27 10.17
CA PRO A 303 -19.09 29.90 10.49
C PRO A 303 -19.23 29.66 11.99
N CYS A 304 -20.04 28.67 12.36
CA CYS A 304 -20.15 28.22 13.74
C CYS A 304 -20.23 26.70 13.83
N GLU A 305 -19.75 26.18 14.96
CA GLU A 305 -19.91 24.79 15.34
C GLU A 305 -21.07 24.66 16.32
N ARG A 306 -22.00 23.73 16.03
CA ARG A 306 -23.19 23.51 16.85
C ARG A 306 -23.36 22.03 17.16
N LEU A 307 -23.72 21.74 18.41
CA LEU A 307 -24.07 20.39 18.84
C LEU A 307 -25.48 20.05 18.36
N CYS A 308 -25.62 18.89 17.73
CA CYS A 308 -26.88 18.35 17.24
C CYS A 308 -27.10 16.95 17.81
N LYS A 309 -28.37 16.60 18.09
CA LYS A 309 -28.74 15.26 18.55
C LYS A 309 -29.01 14.34 17.36
N VAL A 310 -28.59 13.08 17.48
CA VAL A 310 -29.04 12.02 16.58
C VAL A 310 -30.48 11.68 16.92
N ILE A 311 -31.38 11.76 15.95
CA ILE A 311 -32.82 11.55 16.12
C ILE A 311 -33.31 10.41 15.24
N GLY A 312 -34.15 9.56 15.81
CA GLY A 312 -34.58 8.31 15.19
C GLY A 312 -33.53 7.20 15.24
N ARG A 313 -33.93 6.01 14.80
CA ARG A 313 -33.04 4.85 14.69
C ARG A 313 -32.02 5.04 13.59
N ILE A 314 -30.76 4.79 13.93
CA ILE A 314 -29.63 4.71 12.99
C ILE A 314 -29.87 3.56 12.00
N SER A 315 -29.75 3.85 10.71
CA SER A 315 -29.90 2.88 9.63
C SER A 315 -28.54 2.32 9.22
N MET A 316 -28.52 1.37 8.28
CA MET A 316 -27.27 0.75 7.80
C MET A 316 -26.29 1.79 7.23
N ASP A 317 -26.81 2.76 6.48
CA ASP A 317 -26.01 3.69 5.67
C ASP A 317 -26.36 5.16 5.90
N MET A 318 -27.28 5.45 6.82
CA MET A 318 -27.76 6.82 7.10
C MET A 318 -28.08 7.04 8.58
N ILE A 319 -27.75 8.24 9.07
CA ILE A 319 -28.23 8.78 10.34
C ILE A 319 -28.96 10.09 10.09
N THR A 320 -29.84 10.43 11.04
CA THR A 320 -30.59 11.68 11.03
C THR A 320 -30.21 12.49 12.25
N ILE A 321 -30.03 13.80 12.07
CA ILE A 321 -29.70 14.73 13.14
C ILE A 321 -30.72 15.86 13.21
N ASP A 322 -30.97 16.37 14.42
CA ASP A 322 -31.82 17.54 14.64
C ASP A 322 -31.06 18.81 14.25
N LEU A 323 -31.66 19.61 13.36
CA LEU A 323 -31.13 20.89 12.88
C LEU A 323 -32.05 22.05 13.25
N SER A 324 -32.98 21.86 14.19
CA SER A 324 -33.95 22.89 14.57
C SER A 324 -33.27 24.18 15.07
N ASP A 325 -32.14 24.05 15.76
CA ASP A 325 -31.32 25.17 16.27
C ASP A 325 -30.17 25.57 15.32
N VAL A 326 -30.15 25.05 14.09
CA VAL A 326 -29.10 25.33 13.08
C VAL A 326 -29.75 25.78 11.76
N PRO A 327 -30.29 27.01 11.71
CA PRO A 327 -31.10 27.48 10.58
C PRO A 327 -30.32 27.53 9.25
N ASP A 328 -29.01 27.77 9.33
CA ASP A 328 -28.10 27.95 8.18
C ASP A 328 -27.38 26.67 7.74
N ALA A 329 -27.76 25.50 8.28
CA ALA A 329 -27.20 24.23 7.86
C ALA A 329 -27.42 24.00 6.36
N ALA A 330 -26.35 23.66 5.64
CA ALA A 330 -26.34 23.47 4.20
C ALA A 330 -25.78 22.10 3.81
N ILE A 331 -26.24 21.57 2.67
CA ILE A 331 -25.67 20.34 2.09
C ILE A 331 -24.16 20.56 1.85
N GLY A 332 -23.35 19.60 2.27
CA GLY A 332 -21.89 19.67 2.22
C GLY A 332 -21.25 20.19 3.51
N ASP A 333 -22.03 20.73 4.47
CA ASP A 333 -21.50 21.07 5.79
C ASP A 333 -20.89 19.83 6.47
N VAL A 334 -19.77 20.05 7.16
CA VAL A 334 -19.02 18.98 7.80
C VAL A 334 -19.69 18.63 9.11
N VAL A 335 -19.95 17.34 9.32
CA VAL A 335 -20.41 16.79 10.58
C VAL A 335 -19.29 15.97 11.21
N THR A 336 -18.87 16.34 12.41
CA THR A 336 -17.98 15.54 13.24
C THR A 336 -18.80 14.62 14.13
N LEU A 337 -18.56 13.31 14.02
CA LEU A 337 -19.32 12.27 14.70
C LEU A 337 -18.62 11.77 15.96
N VAL A 338 -17.29 11.62 15.88
CA VAL A 338 -16.43 11.14 16.98
C VAL A 338 -15.14 11.95 16.97
N GLY A 339 -14.61 12.27 18.14
CA GLY A 339 -13.35 13.01 18.30
C GLY A 339 -13.56 14.52 18.40
N ALA A 340 -12.61 15.28 17.85
CA ALA A 340 -12.43 16.72 18.10
C ALA A 340 -12.09 17.06 19.57
N LYS A 341 -11.98 18.36 19.87
CA LYS A 341 -11.72 18.86 21.23
C LYS A 341 -12.97 18.88 22.11
N GLU A 342 -14.14 18.56 21.55
CA GLU A 342 -15.40 18.54 22.28
C GLU A 342 -15.51 17.29 23.16
N PRO A 343 -15.60 17.42 24.50
CA PRO A 343 -15.64 16.28 25.40
C PRO A 343 -16.80 15.31 25.11
N SER A 344 -17.98 15.82 24.73
CA SER A 344 -19.16 14.98 24.50
C SER A 344 -19.05 14.05 23.27
N LEU A 345 -18.11 14.31 22.36
CA LEU A 345 -17.83 13.48 21.17
C LEU A 345 -16.65 12.52 21.36
N ARG A 346 -16.01 12.52 22.53
CA ARG A 346 -14.99 11.51 22.86
C ARG A 346 -15.60 10.12 22.82
N ALA A 347 -14.84 9.12 22.38
CA ALA A 347 -15.34 7.75 22.22
C ALA A 347 -15.93 7.20 23.53
N GLU A 348 -15.25 7.41 24.65
CA GLU A 348 -15.71 7.01 25.99
C GLU A 348 -16.98 7.74 26.43
N SER A 349 -17.19 8.99 26.00
CA SER A 349 -18.39 9.77 26.33
C SER A 349 -19.59 9.33 25.50
N LEU A 350 -19.39 9.03 24.22
CA LEU A 350 -20.44 8.54 23.34
C LEU A 350 -20.96 7.18 23.80
N VAL A 351 -20.05 6.24 24.11
CA VAL A 351 -20.46 4.90 24.52
C VAL A 351 -21.10 4.86 25.91
N ALA A 352 -20.74 5.80 26.79
CA ALA A 352 -21.36 5.91 28.11
C ALA A 352 -22.88 6.15 28.04
N ASN A 353 -23.37 6.79 26.99
CA ASN A 353 -24.80 7.05 26.79
C ASN A 353 -25.66 5.78 26.65
N TYR A 354 -25.03 4.64 26.34
CA TYR A 354 -25.73 3.35 26.20
C TYR A 354 -25.02 2.19 26.94
N GLY A 355 -24.01 2.48 27.76
CA GLY A 355 -23.25 1.47 28.50
C GLY A 355 -22.34 0.60 27.60
N GLY A 356 -21.86 1.15 26.48
CA GLY A 356 -20.97 0.47 25.54
C GLY A 356 -19.49 0.53 25.90
N ASN A 357 -18.64 0.14 24.95
CA ASN A 357 -17.19 0.07 25.11
C ASN A 357 -16.47 0.93 24.06
N PRO A 358 -15.61 1.90 24.44
CA PRO A 358 -14.94 2.77 23.47
C PRO A 358 -13.96 2.02 22.57
N TYR A 359 -13.39 0.90 23.02
CA TYR A 359 -12.53 0.04 22.20
C TYR A 359 -13.30 -0.54 21.01
N GLU A 360 -14.53 -0.99 21.26
CA GLU A 360 -15.41 -1.53 20.22
C GLU A 360 -15.75 -0.46 19.20
N LEU A 361 -16.22 0.71 19.66
CA LEU A 361 -16.58 1.83 18.79
C LEU A 361 -15.43 2.20 17.84
N LEU A 362 -14.22 2.37 18.36
CA LEU A 362 -13.04 2.71 17.55
C LEU A 362 -12.67 1.64 16.52
N CYS A 363 -12.78 0.35 16.89
CA CYS A 363 -12.50 -0.77 15.97
C CYS A 363 -13.55 -0.92 14.85
N GLN A 364 -14.72 -0.30 15.01
CA GLN A 364 -15.83 -0.35 14.05
C GLN A 364 -15.81 0.86 13.12
N ILE A 365 -15.48 2.04 13.64
CA ILE A 365 -15.57 3.31 12.93
C ILE A 365 -14.72 3.34 11.66
N GLY A 366 -15.28 3.94 10.63
CA GLY A 366 -14.57 4.29 9.41
C GLY A 366 -14.18 3.08 8.57
N ARG A 367 -14.88 1.95 8.71
CA ARG A 367 -14.67 0.75 7.88
C ARG A 367 -14.78 1.01 6.38
N ARG A 368 -15.63 1.96 5.98
CA ARG A 368 -15.81 2.40 4.59
C ARG A 368 -15.31 3.82 4.34
N ALA A 369 -14.54 4.37 5.28
CA ALA A 369 -14.02 5.73 5.24
C ALA A 369 -12.51 5.70 4.97
N LYS A 370 -12.02 6.68 4.20
CA LYS A 370 -10.57 6.87 4.02
C LYS A 370 -9.97 7.38 5.32
N ARG A 371 -8.74 6.94 5.62
CA ARG A 371 -7.96 7.45 6.75
C ARG A 371 -6.96 8.48 6.25
N HIS A 372 -7.00 9.67 6.84
CA HIS A 372 -6.08 10.77 6.56
C HIS A 372 -5.18 10.96 7.78
N TYR A 373 -3.87 10.89 7.60
CA TYR A 373 -2.90 11.00 8.68
C TYR A 373 -2.31 12.40 8.75
N TYR A 374 -2.32 12.98 9.94
CA TYR A 374 -1.88 14.35 10.18
C TYR A 374 -0.71 14.41 11.14
N SER A 375 0.19 15.37 10.91
CA SER A 375 1.15 15.86 11.89
C SER A 375 0.85 17.34 12.14
N GLY A 376 0.32 17.66 13.31
CA GLY A 376 -0.32 18.95 13.59
C GLY A 376 -1.45 19.22 12.59
N ALA A 377 -1.43 20.40 11.96
CA ALA A 377 -2.40 20.77 10.93
C ALA A 377 -2.05 20.25 9.52
N LYS A 378 -0.91 19.59 9.35
CA LYS A 378 -0.42 19.16 8.02
C LYS A 378 -0.87 17.74 7.71
N LEU A 379 -1.64 17.56 6.64
CA LEU A 379 -1.92 16.26 6.05
C LEU A 379 -0.61 15.67 5.51
N LEU A 380 -0.23 14.50 6.02
CA LEU A 380 0.94 13.76 5.53
C LEU A 380 0.57 12.94 4.29
N HIS A 381 -0.43 12.08 4.43
CA HIS A 381 -0.99 11.27 3.35
C HIS A 381 -2.35 10.68 3.76
N SER A 382 -3.01 10.02 2.82
CA SER A 382 -4.22 9.24 3.07
C SER A 382 -3.99 7.77 2.74
N SER A 383 -4.42 6.86 3.60
CA SER A 383 -4.52 5.45 3.21
C SER A 383 -5.68 5.29 2.22
N PRO A 384 -5.51 4.50 1.14
CA PRO A 384 -6.65 4.10 0.33
C PRO A 384 -7.70 3.40 1.21
N LEU A 385 -8.93 3.33 0.70
CA LEU A 385 -9.98 2.50 1.31
C LEU A 385 -9.49 1.06 1.29
N SER A 386 -8.87 0.62 2.38
CA SER A 386 -8.68 -0.79 2.65
C SER A 386 -10.08 -1.31 2.98
N ARG A 387 -10.83 -1.68 1.93
CA ARG A 387 -11.82 -2.74 2.12
C ARG A 387 -11.03 -3.88 2.75
N ARG A 388 -11.57 -4.48 3.80
CA ARG A 388 -11.05 -5.74 4.34
C ARG A 388 -11.21 -6.81 3.26
N ASP A 389 -10.41 -6.71 2.21
CA ASP A 389 -10.14 -7.81 1.33
C ASP A 389 -9.05 -8.56 2.10
N PHE A 390 -9.52 -9.40 3.02
CA PHE A 390 -8.81 -10.62 3.33
C PHE A 390 -8.50 -11.21 1.96
N VAL A 391 -7.22 -11.29 1.61
CA VAL A 391 -6.74 -12.07 0.48
C VAL A 391 -6.36 -13.41 1.11
N PRO A 392 -7.28 -14.39 1.20
CA PRO A 392 -6.95 -15.75 1.57
C PRO A 392 -5.71 -16.20 0.79
N ASP A 393 -4.90 -17.08 1.37
CA ASP A 393 -3.74 -17.65 0.65
C ASP A 393 -4.18 -18.44 -0.62
N ASP A 394 -5.49 -18.71 -0.75
CA ASP A 394 -6.22 -19.30 -1.87
C ASP A 394 -6.87 -18.28 -2.83
N PHE A 395 -6.56 -16.98 -2.71
CA PHE A 395 -6.91 -16.00 -3.74
C PHE A 395 -6.12 -16.30 -5.02
N ASN A 396 -6.82 -16.83 -6.02
CA ASN A 396 -6.29 -16.98 -7.37
C ASN A 396 -5.65 -15.65 -7.81
N ASP A 397 -4.37 -15.68 -8.19
CA ASP A 397 -3.60 -14.53 -8.70
C ASP A 397 -4.43 -13.72 -9.70
N SER A 398 -5.19 -14.38 -10.57
CA SER A 398 -6.08 -13.76 -11.56
C SER A 398 -7.07 -12.76 -10.95
N LYS A 399 -7.60 -13.03 -9.75
CA LYS A 399 -8.57 -12.16 -9.08
C LYS A 399 -7.90 -10.96 -8.40
N LEU A 400 -6.73 -11.18 -7.81
CA LEU A 400 -5.92 -10.10 -7.23
C LEU A 400 -5.43 -9.15 -8.33
N ASN A 401 -4.98 -9.73 -9.44
CA ASN A 401 -4.56 -9.02 -10.65
C ASN A 401 -5.68 -8.15 -11.19
N LEU A 402 -6.90 -8.69 -11.28
CA LEU A 402 -8.08 -7.95 -11.72
C LEU A 402 -8.42 -6.79 -10.77
N ILE A 403 -8.23 -6.95 -9.45
CA ILE A 403 -8.46 -5.89 -8.46
C ILE A 403 -7.42 -4.77 -8.61
N ILE A 404 -6.14 -5.12 -8.76
CA ILE A 404 -5.05 -4.16 -8.96
C ILE A 404 -5.27 -3.38 -10.26
N GLU A 405 -5.54 -4.10 -11.36
CA GLU A 405 -5.88 -3.53 -12.66
C GLU A 405 -7.09 -2.59 -12.58
N SER A 406 -8.18 -3.04 -11.94
CA SER A 406 -9.39 -2.24 -11.74
C SER A 406 -9.14 -0.99 -10.89
N ALA A 407 -8.29 -1.09 -9.86
CA ALA A 407 -7.94 0.04 -9.00
C ALA A 407 -7.12 1.09 -9.76
N ILE A 408 -6.19 0.66 -10.61
CA ILE A 408 -5.41 1.56 -11.47
C ILE A 408 -6.32 2.20 -12.52
N ALA A 409 -7.16 1.41 -13.17
CA ALA A 409 -8.16 1.90 -14.12
C ALA A 409 -9.08 2.95 -13.51
N GLN A 410 -9.60 2.69 -12.31
CA GLN A 410 -10.46 3.64 -11.59
C GLN A 410 -9.71 4.91 -11.16
N ARG A 411 -8.44 4.78 -10.76
CA ARG A 411 -7.58 5.91 -10.38
C ARG A 411 -7.29 6.82 -11.56
N LEU A 412 -7.07 6.24 -12.74
CA LEU A 412 -6.73 6.94 -13.98
C LEU A 412 -7.96 7.30 -14.82
N GLN A 413 -9.14 6.85 -14.40
CA GLN A 413 -10.40 6.98 -15.15
C GLN A 413 -10.33 6.43 -16.58
N SER A 414 -9.51 5.38 -16.81
CA SER A 414 -9.37 4.71 -18.10
C SER A 414 -9.07 3.23 -17.89
N VAL A 415 -9.95 2.38 -18.43
CA VAL A 415 -9.81 0.92 -18.34
C VAL A 415 -8.64 0.42 -19.18
N GLU A 416 -8.48 0.93 -20.41
CA GLU A 416 -7.40 0.53 -21.31
C GLU A 416 -6.02 0.87 -20.75
N ILE A 417 -5.85 2.06 -20.16
CA ILE A 417 -4.57 2.47 -19.55
C ILE A 417 -4.30 1.66 -18.27
N GLY A 418 -5.34 1.35 -17.49
CA GLY A 418 -5.21 0.50 -16.31
C GLY A 418 -4.75 -0.91 -16.64
N GLU A 419 -5.32 -1.51 -17.69
CA GLU A 419 -4.92 -2.82 -18.22
C GLU A 419 -3.48 -2.79 -18.72
N LEU A 420 -3.11 -1.78 -19.49
CA LEU A 420 -1.76 -1.61 -20.03
C LEU A 420 -0.70 -1.51 -18.93
N ILE A 421 -0.93 -0.64 -17.93
CA ILE A 421 -0.01 -0.47 -16.80
C ILE A 421 0.08 -1.76 -15.99
N TYR A 422 -1.04 -2.45 -15.77
CA TYR A 422 -1.00 -3.69 -15.03
C TYR A 422 -0.19 -4.77 -15.78
N ARG A 423 -0.46 -4.99 -17.07
CA ARG A 423 0.14 -6.07 -17.86
C ARG A 423 1.59 -5.81 -18.26
N GLU A 424 1.92 -4.60 -18.70
CA GLU A 424 3.23 -4.28 -19.26
C GLU A 424 4.22 -3.77 -18.20
N ILE A 425 3.71 -3.08 -17.19
CA ILE A 425 4.53 -2.52 -16.11
C ILE A 425 4.47 -3.48 -14.94
N LEU A 426 3.38 -3.52 -14.18
CA LEU A 426 3.38 -4.17 -12.86
C LEU A 426 3.65 -5.67 -12.92
N ARG A 427 3.12 -6.38 -13.92
CA ARG A 427 3.43 -7.81 -14.10
C ARG A 427 4.91 -8.04 -14.44
N SER A 428 5.52 -7.19 -15.25
CA SER A 428 6.96 -7.23 -15.52
C SER A 428 7.79 -6.92 -14.24
N PHE A 429 7.35 -5.93 -13.46
CA PHE A 429 7.99 -5.47 -12.22
C PHE A 429 7.93 -6.45 -11.05
N PHE A 430 6.78 -7.11 -10.83
CA PHE A 430 6.56 -7.91 -9.63
C PHE A 430 6.73 -9.42 -9.84
N TYR A 431 6.63 -9.91 -11.09
CA TYR A 431 6.81 -11.33 -11.37
C TYR A 431 8.30 -11.71 -11.49
N ASN A 432 9.14 -10.77 -11.94
CA ASN A 432 10.59 -10.96 -12.05
C ASN A 432 11.31 -10.12 -10.99
N LYS A 433 11.28 -10.58 -9.73
CA LYS A 433 12.06 -9.97 -8.64
C LYS A 433 13.53 -9.89 -9.06
N ASP A 434 14.13 -8.72 -8.88
CA ASP A 434 15.56 -8.41 -9.05
C ASP A 434 16.09 -8.28 -10.49
N LYS A 435 15.40 -7.53 -11.37
CA LYS A 435 16.06 -6.93 -12.54
C LYS A 435 16.14 -5.41 -12.43
N ASP A 436 17.34 -4.87 -12.64
CA ASP A 436 17.53 -3.44 -12.90
C ASP A 436 16.66 -3.02 -14.09
N ILE A 437 15.96 -1.89 -13.94
CA ILE A 437 15.10 -1.36 -15.01
C ILE A 437 16.03 -0.81 -16.09
N HIS A 438 16.18 -1.55 -17.18
CA HIS A 438 16.87 -1.07 -18.36
C HIS A 438 15.91 -0.26 -19.22
N TYR A 439 16.28 0.97 -19.54
CA TYR A 439 15.53 1.86 -20.42
C TYR A 439 16.51 2.64 -21.29
N ARG A 440 15.99 3.17 -22.41
CA ARG A 440 16.76 3.96 -23.37
C ARG A 440 16.54 5.44 -23.11
N TYR A 441 17.54 6.26 -23.40
CA TYR A 441 17.39 7.71 -23.54
C TYR A 441 18.28 8.22 -24.67
N ASN A 442 18.14 9.49 -25.05
CA ASN A 442 18.77 10.05 -26.26
C ASN A 442 18.43 9.22 -27.52
N PHE A 443 17.19 8.71 -27.59
CA PHE A 443 16.75 7.84 -28.68
C PHE A 443 16.52 8.65 -29.96
N HIS A 444 17.25 8.28 -31.02
CA HIS A 444 17.21 8.90 -32.33
C HIS A 444 17.11 7.81 -33.39
N HIS A 445 16.05 7.82 -34.20
CA HIS A 445 15.88 6.88 -35.30
C HIS A 445 15.55 7.62 -36.60
N GLU A 446 16.49 7.62 -37.54
CA GLU A 446 16.31 8.21 -38.87
C GLU A 446 16.18 7.11 -39.91
N ILE A 447 15.15 7.20 -40.75
CA ILE A 447 14.91 6.31 -41.88
C ILE A 447 14.93 7.14 -43.16
N THR A 448 15.67 6.69 -44.17
CA THR A 448 15.75 7.34 -45.48
C THR A 448 15.43 6.34 -46.57
N PHE A 449 14.46 6.67 -47.42
CA PHE A 449 14.17 5.95 -48.65
C PHE A 449 14.87 6.62 -49.84
N GLU A 450 15.57 5.80 -50.63
CA GLU A 450 16.26 6.20 -51.85
C GLU A 450 15.86 5.27 -53.01
N GLU A 451 16.30 5.61 -54.22
CA GLU A 451 16.07 4.76 -55.39
C GLU A 451 16.80 3.41 -55.24
N SER A 452 16.06 2.31 -55.44
CA SER A 452 16.62 0.96 -55.41
C SER A 452 17.00 0.50 -56.81
N LEU A 453 18.01 -0.38 -56.90
CA LEU A 453 18.32 -1.11 -58.13
C LEU A 453 17.26 -2.21 -58.42
N HIS A 454 16.44 -2.57 -57.43
CA HIS A 454 15.35 -3.53 -57.57
C HIS A 454 14.06 -2.79 -57.94
N ALA A 455 13.52 -3.08 -59.14
CA ALA A 455 12.29 -2.48 -59.61
C ALA A 455 11.12 -2.75 -58.64
N GLY A 456 10.38 -1.71 -58.27
CA GLY A 456 9.25 -1.82 -57.32
C GLY A 456 9.64 -1.68 -55.84
N TYR A 457 10.90 -1.38 -55.52
CA TYR A 457 11.38 -1.22 -54.15
C TYR A 457 12.11 0.12 -53.94
N TYR A 458 12.15 0.59 -52.70
CA TYR A 458 13.04 1.63 -52.20
C TYR A 458 14.27 0.98 -51.56
N ARG A 459 15.42 1.65 -51.61
CA ARG A 459 16.53 1.35 -50.72
C ARG A 459 16.27 2.08 -49.40
N ALA A 460 16.14 1.33 -48.32
CA ALA A 460 15.88 1.87 -47.00
C ALA A 460 17.17 1.86 -46.17
N ASN A 461 17.67 3.05 -45.85
CA ASN A 461 18.78 3.24 -44.93
C ASN A 461 18.22 3.66 -43.56
N THR A 462 18.65 3.01 -42.49
CA THR A 462 18.28 3.42 -41.13
C THR A 462 19.50 3.74 -40.29
N THR A 463 19.37 4.73 -39.43
CA THR A 463 20.34 5.09 -38.39
C THR A 463 19.60 5.12 -37.06
N LEU A 464 19.93 4.20 -36.17
CA LEU A 464 19.39 4.14 -34.81
C LEU A 464 20.50 4.43 -33.80
N CYS A 465 20.32 5.47 -32.99
CA CYS A 465 21.19 5.81 -31.88
C CYS A 465 20.41 5.90 -30.56
N PHE A 466 21.00 5.43 -29.47
CA PHE A 466 20.43 5.55 -28.12
C PHE A 466 21.47 5.22 -27.04
N ASP A 467 21.23 5.69 -25.83
CA ASP A 467 22.03 5.32 -24.65
C ASP A 467 21.29 4.27 -23.82
N LYS A 468 21.98 3.21 -23.41
CA LYS A 468 21.45 2.14 -22.55
C LYS A 468 22.58 1.47 -21.78
N ILE A 469 22.25 0.85 -20.65
CA ILE A 469 23.19 -0.04 -19.94
C ILE A 469 23.42 -1.30 -20.78
N LEU A 470 24.67 -1.57 -21.16
CA LEU A 470 25.03 -2.75 -21.93
C LEU A 470 24.83 -4.02 -21.09
N GLN A 471 24.01 -4.95 -21.58
CA GLN A 471 23.63 -6.16 -20.82
C GLN A 471 24.57 -7.35 -21.03
N ASN A 472 25.10 -7.51 -22.25
CA ASN A 472 25.96 -8.62 -22.63
C ASN A 472 27.19 -8.08 -23.38
N ASP A 473 28.24 -8.89 -23.49
CA ASP A 473 29.42 -8.55 -24.30
C ASP A 473 29.17 -8.69 -25.83
N TYR A 474 27.90 -8.80 -26.22
CA TYR A 474 27.38 -8.78 -27.58
C TYR A 474 25.92 -8.30 -27.58
N PHE A 475 25.40 -7.96 -28.76
CA PHE A 475 23.96 -7.88 -28.98
C PHE A 475 23.60 -8.30 -30.41
N ILE A 476 22.32 -8.45 -30.70
CA ILE A 476 21.81 -8.93 -31.98
C ILE A 476 21.02 -7.82 -32.67
N VAL A 477 21.25 -7.70 -33.98
CA VAL A 477 20.34 -7.05 -34.92
C VAL A 477 19.61 -8.16 -35.66
N ALA A 478 18.28 -8.16 -35.60
CA ALA A 478 17.45 -9.24 -36.16
C ALA A 478 16.63 -8.73 -37.36
N CYS A 479 16.62 -9.48 -38.45
CA CYS A 479 15.68 -9.29 -39.55
C CYS A 479 14.83 -10.55 -39.70
N ALA A 480 13.52 -10.45 -39.53
CA ALA A 480 12.59 -11.58 -39.54
C ALA A 480 11.86 -11.66 -40.88
N ALA A 481 11.59 -12.88 -41.36
CA ALA A 481 10.84 -13.11 -42.61
C ALA A 481 9.33 -12.93 -42.45
N SER A 482 8.79 -12.91 -41.23
CA SER A 482 7.36 -12.80 -40.97
C SER A 482 7.06 -12.21 -39.59
N ASP A 483 5.83 -11.73 -39.40
CA ASP A 483 5.36 -11.23 -38.11
C ASP A 483 5.48 -12.29 -37.00
N GLU A 484 5.17 -13.55 -37.30
CA GLU A 484 5.26 -14.65 -36.33
C GLU A 484 6.69 -14.83 -35.83
N VAL A 485 7.67 -14.76 -36.74
CA VAL A 485 9.08 -14.84 -36.40
C VAL A 485 9.51 -13.61 -35.62
N LEU A 486 9.13 -12.40 -36.07
CA LEU A 486 9.47 -11.14 -35.41
C LEU A 486 9.02 -11.12 -33.94
N GLN A 487 7.81 -11.63 -33.64
CA GLN A 487 7.28 -11.70 -32.27
C GLN A 487 8.18 -12.49 -31.30
N ARG A 488 8.89 -13.50 -31.79
CA ARG A 488 9.86 -14.28 -30.98
C ARG A 488 11.05 -13.43 -30.53
N TYR A 489 11.43 -12.44 -31.33
CA TYR A 489 12.56 -11.54 -31.07
C TYR A 489 12.16 -10.30 -30.27
N ILE A 490 10.89 -9.89 -30.27
CA ILE A 490 10.41 -8.72 -29.51
C ILE A 490 10.72 -8.85 -28.02
N LYS A 491 10.60 -10.05 -27.44
CA LYS A 491 10.81 -10.29 -25.99
C LYS A 491 12.26 -10.59 -25.60
N ARG A 492 13.18 -10.71 -26.58
CA ARG A 492 14.58 -11.04 -26.34
C ARG A 492 15.38 -9.81 -25.91
N SER A 493 16.00 -9.87 -24.74
CA SER A 493 16.78 -8.76 -24.18
C SER A 493 18.17 -8.61 -24.82
N ASP A 494 18.64 -9.61 -25.56
CA ASP A 494 19.89 -9.56 -26.31
C ASP A 494 19.74 -8.98 -27.72
N VAL A 495 18.56 -8.49 -28.10
CA VAL A 495 18.24 -7.96 -29.43
C VAL A 495 17.92 -6.47 -29.34
N GLU A 496 18.71 -5.63 -30.03
CA GLU A 496 18.63 -4.18 -29.90
C GLU A 496 17.91 -3.49 -31.08
N TYR A 497 17.97 -4.08 -32.28
CA TYR A 497 17.26 -3.63 -33.48
C TYR A 497 16.54 -4.79 -34.17
N ARG A 498 15.37 -4.51 -34.75
CA ARG A 498 14.50 -5.49 -35.38
C ARG A 498 13.94 -4.92 -36.68
N TRP A 499 13.87 -5.74 -37.72
CA TRP A 499 13.25 -5.42 -39.00
C TRP A 499 12.36 -6.56 -39.47
N LEU A 500 11.23 -6.24 -40.10
CA LEU A 500 10.39 -7.20 -40.80
C LEU A 500 10.68 -7.11 -42.30
N MET A 501 11.17 -8.20 -42.87
CA MET A 501 11.37 -8.29 -44.32
C MET A 501 10.03 -8.51 -45.01
N ASP A 502 9.92 -8.02 -46.25
CA ASP A 502 8.79 -8.33 -47.11
C ASP A 502 8.83 -9.80 -47.56
N ASP A 503 7.68 -10.48 -47.54
CA ASP A 503 7.53 -11.90 -47.88
C ASP A 503 8.03 -12.24 -49.31
N ALA A 504 8.17 -11.25 -50.20
CA ALA A 504 8.64 -11.46 -51.56
C ALA A 504 10.18 -11.59 -51.69
N PHE A 505 10.95 -11.37 -50.61
CA PHE A 505 12.40 -11.51 -50.62
C PHE A 505 12.89 -12.72 -49.83
N GLU A 506 13.86 -13.44 -50.41
CA GLU A 506 14.64 -14.41 -49.65
C GLU A 506 15.51 -13.69 -48.61
N LEU A 507 15.48 -14.22 -47.39
CA LEU A 507 16.17 -13.63 -46.26
C LEU A 507 17.67 -13.98 -46.31
N ASN A 508 18.49 -13.02 -46.72
CA ASN A 508 19.94 -13.21 -46.87
C ASN A 508 20.69 -11.88 -46.63
N SER A 509 22.03 -11.93 -46.69
CA SER A 509 22.89 -10.76 -46.47
C SER A 509 22.81 -9.70 -47.58
N GLU A 510 22.18 -10.00 -48.72
CA GLU A 510 21.95 -9.02 -49.79
C GLU A 510 20.63 -8.26 -49.58
N SER A 511 19.64 -8.88 -48.91
CA SER A 511 18.35 -8.23 -48.62
C SER A 511 18.37 -7.38 -47.35
N PHE A 512 19.20 -7.71 -46.35
CA PHE A 512 19.38 -6.91 -45.14
C PHE A 512 20.85 -6.91 -44.67
N GLU A 513 21.42 -5.72 -44.53
CA GLU A 513 22.81 -5.51 -44.12
C GLU A 513 22.91 -4.53 -42.95
N VAL A 514 23.81 -4.82 -41.99
CA VAL A 514 24.26 -3.84 -40.99
C VAL A 514 25.50 -3.13 -41.55
N SER A 515 25.33 -1.93 -42.07
CA SER A 515 26.39 -1.16 -42.76
C SER A 515 27.44 -0.63 -41.78
N SER A 516 27.02 -0.27 -40.57
CA SER A 516 27.92 0.12 -39.48
C SER A 516 27.25 -0.14 -38.14
N VAL A 517 28.03 -0.59 -37.16
CA VAL A 517 27.59 -0.71 -35.79
C VAL A 517 28.70 -0.27 -34.85
N MET A 518 28.39 0.66 -33.97
CA MET A 518 29.32 1.25 -33.02
C MET A 518 28.74 1.26 -31.61
N LEU A 519 29.61 1.12 -30.63
CA LEU A 519 29.30 1.27 -29.21
C LEU A 519 30.37 2.13 -28.54
N ASP A 520 30.00 3.29 -28.00
CA ASP A 520 30.94 4.30 -27.47
C ASP A 520 32.09 4.64 -28.44
N GLY A 521 31.79 4.67 -29.75
CA GLY A 521 32.78 4.90 -30.82
C GLY A 521 33.64 3.69 -31.19
N ILE A 522 33.48 2.55 -30.51
CA ILE A 522 34.13 1.28 -30.87
C ILE A 522 33.34 0.63 -32.01
N LYS A 523 33.98 0.42 -33.16
CA LYS A 523 33.37 -0.32 -34.29
C LYS A 523 33.31 -1.81 -33.97
N LEU A 524 32.10 -2.40 -34.01
CA LEU A 524 31.90 -3.81 -33.67
C LEU A 524 32.08 -4.71 -34.90
N LYS A 525 32.48 -5.97 -34.64
CA LYS A 525 32.47 -7.03 -35.65
C LYS A 525 31.06 -7.63 -35.73
N THR A 526 30.58 -7.84 -36.95
CA THR A 526 29.29 -8.48 -37.25
C THR A 526 29.50 -9.91 -37.73
N GLU A 527 28.71 -10.85 -37.19
CA GLU A 527 28.67 -12.24 -37.63
C GLU A 527 27.21 -12.60 -37.94
N VAL A 528 26.95 -13.01 -39.18
CA VAL A 528 25.59 -13.26 -39.68
C VAL A 528 25.27 -14.76 -39.55
N SER A 529 24.10 -15.07 -39.00
CA SER A 529 23.57 -16.44 -38.98
C SER A 529 22.07 -16.44 -39.30
N CYS A 530 21.63 -17.37 -40.13
CA CYS A 530 20.21 -17.58 -40.41
C CYS A 530 19.67 -18.69 -39.49
N LYS A 531 18.66 -18.39 -38.68
CA LYS A 531 18.01 -19.33 -37.76
C LYS A 531 16.51 -19.13 -37.79
N ASP A 532 15.77 -20.22 -38.03
CA ASP A 532 14.30 -20.24 -37.97
C ASP A 532 13.65 -19.06 -38.72
N ASP A 533 14.05 -18.84 -39.97
CA ASP A 533 13.59 -17.75 -40.86
C ASP A 533 13.85 -16.32 -40.33
N CYS A 534 14.93 -16.17 -39.58
CA CYS A 534 15.45 -14.88 -39.10
C CYS A 534 16.96 -14.77 -39.36
N LEU A 535 17.39 -13.60 -39.82
CA LEU A 535 18.79 -13.21 -39.95
C LEU A 535 19.24 -12.59 -38.63
N GLU A 536 19.96 -13.36 -37.82
CA GLU A 536 20.61 -12.87 -36.60
C GLU A 536 22.01 -12.35 -36.94
N ILE A 537 22.21 -11.04 -36.79
CA ILE A 537 23.51 -10.39 -36.96
C ILE A 537 24.06 -10.09 -35.56
N LYS A 538 24.99 -10.95 -35.12
CA LYS A 538 25.64 -10.81 -33.82
C LYS A 538 26.72 -9.73 -33.90
N CYS A 539 26.56 -8.67 -33.11
CA CYS A 539 27.50 -7.56 -32.99
C CYS A 539 28.34 -7.75 -31.72
N SER A 540 29.66 -7.84 -31.86
CA SER A 540 30.57 -8.07 -30.72
C SER A 540 31.94 -7.42 -30.90
N HIS A 541 32.62 -7.15 -29.78
CA HIS A 541 34.01 -6.71 -29.75
C HIS A 541 34.66 -7.16 -28.43
N PRO A 542 35.96 -7.54 -28.41
CA PRO A 542 36.63 -8.01 -27.17
C PRO A 542 36.49 -7.05 -25.99
N ASP A 543 36.52 -5.75 -26.26
CA ASP A 543 36.47 -4.69 -25.23
C ASP A 543 35.07 -4.50 -24.62
N LEU A 544 34.00 -5.04 -25.22
CA LEU A 544 32.64 -4.91 -24.67
C LEU A 544 32.51 -5.54 -23.29
N LYS A 545 33.32 -6.57 -22.98
CA LYS A 545 33.37 -7.19 -21.65
C LYS A 545 33.60 -6.18 -20.52
N GLN A 546 34.34 -5.11 -20.79
CA GLN A 546 34.64 -4.06 -19.80
C GLN A 546 33.51 -3.02 -19.66
N LEU A 547 32.56 -3.02 -20.61
CA LEU A 547 31.43 -2.11 -20.68
C LEU A 547 30.11 -2.74 -20.22
N VAL A 548 30.04 -4.07 -20.05
CA VAL A 548 28.86 -4.74 -19.48
C VAL A 548 28.51 -4.16 -18.11
N GLY A 549 27.24 -3.83 -17.91
CA GLY A 549 26.73 -3.18 -16.70
C GLY A 549 26.97 -1.67 -16.64
N LYS A 550 27.61 -1.06 -17.64
CA LYS A 550 27.80 0.39 -17.76
C LYS A 550 26.92 0.97 -18.86
N MET A 551 26.65 2.27 -18.72
CA MET A 551 26.00 3.04 -19.77
C MET A 551 26.89 3.08 -21.01
N ALA A 552 26.30 2.86 -22.18
CA ALA A 552 26.96 2.94 -23.47
C ALA A 552 26.06 3.59 -24.51
N HIS A 553 26.67 4.30 -25.45
CA HIS A 553 26.02 4.88 -26.63
C HIS A 553 26.04 3.89 -27.78
N PHE A 554 24.86 3.44 -28.21
CA PHE A 554 24.66 2.56 -29.35
C PHE A 554 24.45 3.38 -30.62
N SER A 555 25.06 2.96 -31.72
CA SER A 555 24.78 3.47 -33.06
C SER A 555 24.73 2.28 -34.03
N ILE A 556 23.56 2.03 -34.61
CA ILE A 556 23.27 0.90 -35.49
C ILE A 556 22.75 1.45 -36.81
N ASN A 557 23.51 1.22 -37.88
CA ASN A 557 23.13 1.63 -39.23
C ASN A 557 22.81 0.39 -40.05
N THR A 558 21.64 0.36 -40.67
CA THR A 558 21.20 -0.76 -41.51
C THR A 558 20.81 -0.30 -42.90
N GLN A 559 20.95 -1.18 -43.87
CA GLN A 559 20.53 -0.99 -45.24
C GLN A 559 19.71 -2.19 -45.69
N THR A 560 18.57 -1.93 -46.31
CA THR A 560 17.66 -2.97 -46.77
C THR A 560 16.81 -2.48 -47.94
N VAL A 561 15.94 -3.34 -48.47
CA VAL A 561 14.96 -3.01 -49.50
C VAL A 561 13.57 -2.92 -48.88
N TYR A 562 12.75 -1.98 -49.34
CA TYR A 562 11.38 -1.79 -48.86
C TYR A 562 10.38 -1.66 -50.02
N PRO A 563 9.28 -2.43 -50.05
CA PRO A 563 8.31 -2.43 -51.15
C PRO A 563 7.64 -1.06 -51.36
N LYS A 564 7.65 -0.56 -52.61
CA LYS A 564 6.86 0.63 -52.97
C LYS A 564 5.35 0.38 -52.78
N ALA A 565 4.90 -0.87 -52.89
CA ALA A 565 3.50 -1.29 -52.76
C ALA A 565 2.99 -1.39 -51.31
N SER A 566 3.83 -1.22 -50.28
CA SER A 566 3.38 -1.31 -48.88
C SER A 566 2.53 -0.11 -48.44
N HIS A 567 2.68 1.06 -49.10
CA HIS A 567 1.92 2.29 -48.82
C HIS A 567 1.99 2.81 -47.37
N GLN A 568 2.80 2.18 -46.51
CA GLN A 568 3.05 2.60 -45.15
C GLN A 568 4.41 2.11 -44.65
N LEU A 569 4.97 2.81 -43.67
CA LEU A 569 6.13 2.42 -42.88
C LEU A 569 5.77 2.59 -41.40
N SER A 570 5.92 1.52 -40.61
CA SER A 570 5.63 1.56 -39.17
C SER A 570 6.91 1.44 -38.35
N VAL A 571 7.07 2.32 -37.36
CA VAL A 571 8.18 2.30 -36.39
C VAL A 571 7.61 2.09 -35.00
N PHE A 572 8.02 1.02 -34.33
CA PHE A 572 7.58 0.70 -32.97
C PHE A 572 8.72 0.83 -31.96
N ILE A 573 8.38 1.36 -30.80
CA ILE A 573 9.26 1.42 -29.63
C ILE A 573 8.99 0.17 -28.81
N THR A 574 10.01 -0.66 -28.67
CA THR A 574 9.90 -1.99 -28.03
C THR A 574 10.38 -2.01 -26.59
N GLU A 575 11.09 -0.97 -26.16
CA GLU A 575 11.62 -0.84 -24.80
C GLU A 575 11.21 0.51 -24.18
N LEU A 576 11.14 0.55 -22.86
CA LEU A 576 10.88 1.80 -22.14
C LEU A 576 11.93 2.84 -22.53
N THR A 577 11.48 3.99 -23.01
CA THR A 577 12.35 5.02 -23.59
C THR A 577 12.02 6.38 -23.03
N ARG A 578 13.04 7.21 -22.76
CA ARG A 578 12.89 8.56 -22.23
C ARG A 578 13.32 9.59 -23.28
N GLY A 579 12.34 10.33 -23.80
CA GLY A 579 12.50 11.18 -24.97
C GLY A 579 12.72 10.37 -26.25
N VAL A 580 12.04 10.75 -27.34
CA VAL A 580 12.23 10.11 -28.66
C VAL A 580 12.35 11.15 -29.75
N PHE A 581 13.24 10.90 -30.69
CA PHE A 581 13.33 11.59 -31.98
C PHE A 581 13.26 10.55 -33.10
N ILE A 582 12.31 10.70 -34.01
CA ILE A 582 12.15 9.83 -35.17
C ILE A 582 12.00 10.70 -36.42
N ALA A 583 12.77 10.41 -37.46
CA ALA A 583 12.75 11.16 -38.71
C ALA A 583 12.62 10.22 -39.91
N PHE A 584 11.84 10.64 -40.91
CA PHE A 584 11.65 9.92 -42.16
C PHE A 584 11.92 10.83 -43.35
N ARG A 585 12.95 10.50 -44.13
CA ARG A 585 13.29 11.11 -45.42
C ARG A 585 12.80 10.24 -46.56
N TYR A 586 12.16 10.85 -47.54
CA TYR A 586 11.56 10.13 -48.67
C TYR A 586 11.75 10.89 -50.00
N PRO A 587 11.82 10.18 -51.14
CA PRO A 587 12.01 10.79 -52.44
C PRO A 587 10.80 11.61 -52.88
N ALA A 588 11.02 12.57 -53.79
CA ALA A 588 9.97 13.47 -54.29
C ALA A 588 8.81 12.74 -55.00
N GLU A 589 9.00 11.49 -55.44
CA GLU A 589 7.97 10.63 -56.03
C GLU A 589 6.84 10.28 -55.04
N MET A 590 7.11 10.30 -53.73
CA MET A 590 6.14 9.98 -52.68
C MET A 590 5.31 11.23 -52.36
N THR A 591 4.20 11.40 -53.08
CA THR A 591 3.33 12.55 -52.91
C THR A 591 2.35 12.34 -51.75
N LYS A 592 2.42 13.19 -50.72
CA LYS A 592 1.54 13.23 -49.52
C LYS A 592 1.79 12.12 -48.49
N VAL A 593 2.93 12.19 -47.82
CA VAL A 593 3.21 11.36 -46.65
C VAL A 593 2.51 11.94 -45.41
N GLU A 594 1.64 11.17 -44.78
CA GLU A 594 1.00 11.47 -43.50
C GLU A 594 1.70 10.74 -42.36
N CYS A 595 1.73 11.34 -41.17
CA CYS A 595 2.35 10.78 -39.97
C CYS A 595 1.31 10.64 -38.86
N VAL A 596 1.08 9.41 -38.40
CA VAL A 596 0.13 9.08 -37.34
C VAL A 596 0.90 8.54 -36.13
N PRO A 597 1.11 9.35 -35.08
CA PRO A 597 1.71 8.86 -33.84
C PRO A 597 0.70 8.05 -33.02
N VAL A 598 1.17 6.97 -32.40
CA VAL A 598 0.40 6.10 -31.51
C VAL A 598 1.16 6.00 -30.20
N PHE A 599 0.96 6.95 -29.27
CA PHE A 599 1.67 6.98 -27.98
C PHE A 599 0.75 6.56 -26.84
N SER A 600 1.24 5.69 -25.95
CA SER A 600 0.47 5.25 -24.79
C SER A 600 0.54 6.27 -23.64
N GLY A 601 -0.62 6.66 -23.10
CA GLY A 601 -0.80 7.58 -21.96
C GLY A 601 -1.69 8.80 -22.27
N GLN A 602 -2.25 9.45 -21.25
CA GLN A 602 -3.05 10.67 -21.43
C GLN A 602 -2.16 11.87 -21.82
N ASP A 603 -2.66 12.70 -22.74
CA ASP A 603 -2.10 14.00 -23.16
C ASP A 603 -0.67 14.00 -23.73
N LYS A 604 -0.25 12.89 -24.36
CA LYS A 604 1.05 12.81 -25.04
C LYS A 604 0.90 13.09 -26.53
N PHE A 605 1.26 14.31 -26.93
CA PHE A 605 1.29 14.71 -28.33
C PHE A 605 2.72 15.09 -28.69
N PRO A 606 3.43 14.28 -29.51
CA PRO A 606 4.76 14.65 -29.94
C PRO A 606 4.71 15.88 -30.86
N LEU A 607 5.79 16.65 -30.89
CA LEU A 607 5.97 17.71 -31.87
C LEU A 607 6.27 17.08 -33.22
N ILE A 608 5.47 17.39 -34.24
CA ILE A 608 5.65 16.92 -35.61
C ILE A 608 6.01 18.11 -36.50
N VAL A 609 7.09 17.98 -37.26
CA VAL A 609 7.54 18.98 -38.23
C VAL A 609 7.50 18.35 -39.62
N HIS A 610 6.74 18.97 -40.52
CA HIS A 610 6.65 18.56 -41.93
C HIS A 610 7.51 19.48 -42.80
N SER A 611 8.29 18.89 -43.71
CA SER A 611 9.06 19.58 -44.73
C SER A 611 9.00 18.79 -46.04
N GLU A 612 9.39 19.41 -47.16
CA GLU A 612 9.38 18.72 -48.46
C GLU A 612 10.37 17.54 -48.45
N GLY A 613 9.87 16.33 -48.70
CA GLY A 613 10.68 15.10 -48.66
C GLY A 613 11.07 14.62 -47.25
N PHE A 614 10.47 15.18 -46.19
CA PHE A 614 10.95 14.96 -44.82
C PHE A 614 9.91 15.19 -43.72
N ILE A 615 9.83 14.27 -42.75
CA ILE A 615 9.01 14.41 -41.55
C ILE A 615 9.86 14.10 -40.30
N GLU A 616 9.80 14.98 -39.30
CA GLU A 616 10.40 14.77 -37.98
C GLU A 616 9.35 14.70 -36.90
N LEU A 617 9.59 13.86 -35.91
CA LEU A 617 8.79 13.71 -34.72
C LEU A 617 9.67 13.69 -33.48
N SER A 618 9.34 14.52 -32.49
CA SER A 618 10.09 14.59 -31.23
C SER A 618 9.18 14.70 -30.00
N SER A 619 9.61 14.08 -28.89
CA SER A 619 9.03 14.28 -27.56
C SER A 619 10.00 15.02 -26.62
N LYS A 620 9.51 15.43 -25.45
CA LYS A 620 10.39 16.11 -24.47
C LYS A 620 11.43 15.13 -23.90
N PRO A 621 12.67 15.55 -23.64
CA PRO A 621 13.72 14.66 -23.12
C PRO A 621 13.37 13.95 -21.81
N GLU A 622 12.51 14.55 -20.98
CA GLU A 622 12.07 14.00 -19.71
C GLU A 622 10.87 13.05 -19.81
N GLU A 623 10.21 12.99 -20.97
CA GLU A 623 8.95 12.27 -21.17
C GLU A 623 9.17 10.76 -21.36
N TRP A 624 8.41 9.96 -20.63
CA TRP A 624 8.45 8.51 -20.76
C TRP A 624 7.58 8.03 -21.91
N ILE A 625 8.17 7.28 -22.83
CA ILE A 625 7.49 6.60 -23.93
C ILE A 625 7.49 5.11 -23.64
N PHE A 626 6.29 4.53 -23.61
CA PHE A 626 6.09 3.14 -23.23
C PHE A 626 6.30 2.20 -24.42
N PRO A 627 6.74 0.94 -24.18
CA PRO A 627 6.71 -0.11 -25.21
C PRO A 627 5.34 -0.16 -25.87
N ILE A 628 5.28 -0.51 -27.16
CA ILE A 628 4.11 -0.48 -28.07
C ILE A 628 3.71 0.91 -28.58
N SER A 629 4.33 1.98 -28.06
CA SER A 629 4.22 3.29 -28.71
C SER A 629 4.91 3.22 -30.07
N GLY A 630 4.40 3.95 -31.05
CA GLY A 630 4.96 3.92 -32.39
C GLY A 630 4.47 5.04 -33.27
N ILE A 631 4.90 5.00 -34.53
CA ILE A 631 4.53 5.95 -35.57
C ILE A 631 4.26 5.17 -36.84
N VAL A 632 3.18 5.53 -37.53
CA VAL A 632 2.88 5.04 -38.87
C VAL A 632 3.03 6.20 -39.85
N PHE A 633 3.93 6.07 -40.81
CA PHE A 633 4.01 6.95 -41.98
C PHE A 633 3.20 6.30 -43.10
N SER A 634 2.16 6.95 -43.61
CA SER A 634 1.34 6.46 -44.73
C SER A 634 1.56 7.34 -45.96
N TYR A 635 1.67 6.74 -47.15
CA TYR A 635 2.08 7.46 -48.37
C TYR A 635 1.56 6.87 -49.67
#